data_AF-A0A563VNM5-F1
#
_entry.id   AF-A0A563VNM5-F1
#
_cell.length_a   1.000
_cell.length_b   1.000
_cell.length_c   1.000
_cell.angle_alpha   90.00
_cell.angle_beta   90.00
_cell.angle_gamma   90.00
#
_symmetry.space_group_name_H-M   'P 1'
#
loop_
_entity.id
_entity.type
_entity.pdbx_description
1 polymer ?
#
loop_
_entity_poly.entity_id
_entity_poly.type
_entity_poly.pdbx_seq_one_letter_code
_entity_poly.pdbx_strand_id
1 'polypeptide(L)'
;MQNNPSEEIVKVTGVNLERTDEGLQIILETETGQQLVPLILPEGNNLVIEVLDAILALPTGNEFRETNPTAGITEVSVTQVDDSTRISHKIAIAFCQKAYRI
;
A
#
# COMPACT_ATOMS: atom_id res chain seq x y z
N MET A 1 3.75 -31.08 -22.42
CA MET A 1 4.46 -29.98 -21.73
C MET A 1 3.38 -29.02 -21.25
N GLN A 2 3.07 -29.06 -19.94
CA GLN A 2 2.10 -28.13 -19.35
C GLN A 2 2.80 -26.77 -19.29
N ASN A 3 2.29 -25.79 -20.03
CA ASN A 3 2.79 -24.43 -19.97
C ASN A 3 2.25 -23.84 -18.66
N ASN A 4 2.99 -23.99 -17.56
CA ASN A 4 2.71 -23.18 -16.38
C ASN A 4 2.91 -21.73 -16.82
N PRO A 5 1.92 -20.83 -16.73
CA PRO A 5 2.23 -19.42 -16.81
C PRO A 5 3.32 -19.21 -15.75
N SER A 6 4.48 -18.72 -16.14
CA SER A 6 5.44 -18.21 -15.17
C SER A 6 4.68 -17.14 -14.41
N GLU A 7 4.25 -17.43 -13.18
CA GLU A 7 3.75 -16.44 -12.23
C GLU A 7 4.89 -15.45 -12.06
N GLU A 8 4.84 -14.39 -12.88
CA GLU A 8 5.91 -13.42 -12.96
C GLU A 8 5.74 -12.51 -11.75
N ILE A 9 6.51 -12.83 -10.72
CA ILE A 9 6.53 -12.04 -9.49
C ILE A 9 6.92 -10.61 -9.85
N VAL A 10 6.01 -9.68 -9.58
CA VAL A 10 6.19 -8.26 -9.87
C VAL A 10 7.10 -7.64 -8.83
N LYS A 11 8.19 -7.01 -9.25
CA LYS A 11 9.06 -6.28 -8.33
C LYS A 11 8.57 -4.86 -8.16
N VAL A 12 8.24 -4.48 -6.93
CA VAL A 12 7.96 -3.10 -6.54
C VAL A 12 9.28 -2.43 -6.19
N THR A 13 9.73 -1.49 -7.02
CA THR A 13 11.04 -0.84 -6.93
C THR A 13 10.98 0.55 -6.30
N GLY A 14 9.78 1.12 -6.16
CA GLY A 14 9.57 2.45 -5.60
C GLY A 14 8.22 2.58 -4.89
N VAL A 15 8.19 3.43 -3.88
CA VAL A 15 6.97 3.88 -3.19
C VAL A 15 7.00 5.40 -3.14
N ASN A 16 5.99 6.05 -3.71
CA ASN A 16 5.83 7.49 -3.65
C ASN A 16 4.47 7.86 -3.05
N LEU A 17 4.46 8.92 -2.25
CA LEU A 17 3.25 9.45 -1.63
C LEU A 17 2.95 10.84 -2.18
N GLU A 18 1.77 10.98 -2.78
CA GLU A 18 1.32 12.24 -3.35
C GLU A 18 0.08 12.74 -2.64
N ARG A 19 0.12 13.99 -2.18
CA ARG A 19 -1.03 14.65 -1.59
C ARG A 19 -1.84 15.27 -2.71
N THR A 20 -3.13 14.97 -2.75
CA THR A 20 -4.09 15.48 -3.72
C THR A 20 -5.25 16.15 -2.99
N ASP A 21 -6.07 16.91 -3.71
CA ASP A 21 -7.28 17.53 -3.16
C ASP A 21 -8.29 16.49 -2.64
N GLU A 22 -8.23 15.26 -3.16
CA GLU A 22 -9.12 14.15 -2.77
C GLU A 22 -8.57 13.30 -1.63
N GLY A 23 -7.29 13.48 -1.26
CA GLY A 23 -6.64 12.72 -0.19
C GLY A 23 -5.19 12.32 -0.51
N LEU A 24 -4.71 11.29 0.17
CA LEU A 24 -3.38 10.74 -0.06
C LEU A 24 -3.42 9.67 -1.15
N GLN A 25 -2.62 9.86 -2.19
CA GLN A 25 -2.35 8.88 -3.22
C GLN A 25 -1.05 8.14 -2.91
N ILE A 26 -1.06 6.83 -3.16
CA ILE A 26 0.09 5.95 -2.96
C ILE A 26 0.41 5.34 -4.32
N ILE A 27 1.63 5.58 -4.78
CA ILE A 27 2.11 5.15 -6.09
C ILE A 27 3.19 4.10 -5.85
N LEU A 28 2.97 2.91 -6.41
CA LEU A 28 3.94 1.82 -6.39
C LEU A 28 4.55 1.70 -7.78
N GLU A 29 5.87 1.84 -7.86
CA GLU A 29 6.61 1.69 -9.11
C GLU A 29 6.99 0.23 -9.29
N THR A 30 6.76 -0.31 -10.47
CA THR A 30 7.12 -1.70 -10.82
C THR A 30 8.15 -1.71 -11.95
N GLU A 31 9.09 -2.68 -11.92
CA GLU A 31 10.20 -2.77 -12.89
C GLU A 31 9.73 -2.86 -14.35
N THR A 32 8.58 -3.50 -14.56
CA THR A 32 8.06 -3.90 -15.88
C THR A 32 6.73 -3.22 -16.22
N GLY A 33 6.22 -2.33 -15.35
CA GLY A 33 4.88 -1.75 -15.50
C GLY A 33 3.75 -2.77 -15.38
N GLN A 34 4.02 -3.97 -14.86
CA GLN A 34 3.02 -5.01 -14.64
C GLN A 34 1.94 -4.53 -13.67
N GLN A 35 0.71 -4.96 -13.93
CA GLN A 35 -0.44 -4.64 -13.11
C GLN A 35 -0.39 -5.42 -11.78
N LEU A 36 -0.51 -4.69 -10.67
CA LEU A 36 -0.61 -5.27 -9.34
C LEU A 36 -2.04 -5.74 -9.06
N VAL A 37 -2.17 -6.78 -8.24
CA VAL A 37 -3.46 -7.31 -7.76
C VAL A 37 -3.62 -6.97 -6.27
N PRO A 38 -4.23 -5.82 -5.92
CA PRO A 38 -4.43 -5.42 -4.54
C PRO A 38 -5.66 -6.09 -3.92
N LEU A 39 -5.51 -6.57 -2.69
CA LEU A 39 -6.58 -6.99 -1.79
C LEU A 39 -6.68 -6.00 -0.63
N ILE A 40 -7.82 -5.35 -0.50
CA ILE A 40 -8.05 -4.32 0.51
C ILE A 40 -8.72 -4.94 1.74
N LEU A 41 -8.06 -4.87 2.88
CA LEU A 41 -8.45 -5.48 4.15
C LEU A 41 -8.51 -4.40 5.24
N PRO A 42 -9.72 -3.92 5.60
CA PRO A 42 -9.90 -3.08 6.78
C PRO A 42 -9.60 -3.90 8.05
N GLU A 43 -8.63 -3.45 8.85
CA GLU A 43 -8.21 -4.12 10.08
C GLU A 43 -8.30 -3.16 11.28
N GLY A 44 -9.46 -3.13 11.93
CA GLY A 44 -9.71 -2.21 13.04
C GLY A 44 -9.67 -0.76 12.56
N ASN A 45 -8.67 -0.01 13.02
CA ASN A 45 -8.45 1.35 12.53
C ASN A 45 -7.62 1.38 11.25
N ASN A 46 -6.91 0.30 10.92
CA ASN A 46 -5.96 0.24 9.81
C ASN A 46 -6.64 -0.13 8.48
N LEU A 47 -6.02 0.26 7.37
CA LEU A 47 -6.36 -0.26 6.04
C LEU A 47 -5.15 -0.99 5.49
N VAL A 48 -5.21 -2.30 5.47
CA VAL A 48 -4.16 -3.14 4.90
C VAL A 48 -4.47 -3.34 3.43
N ILE A 49 -3.45 -3.18 2.58
CA ILE A 49 -3.53 -3.52 1.16
C ILE A 49 -2.50 -4.62 0.91
N GLU A 50 -2.95 -5.84 0.67
CA GLU A 50 -2.07 -6.93 0.31
C GLU A 50 -1.91 -6.94 -1.20
N VAL A 51 -0.68 -6.95 -1.67
CA VAL A 51 -0.38 -7.04 -3.10
C VAL A 51 0.13 -8.45 -3.36
N LEU A 52 -0.68 -9.21 -4.09
CA LEU A 52 -0.37 -10.59 -4.46
C LEU A 52 0.70 -10.62 -5.56
N ASP A 53 1.46 -11.72 -5.58
CA ASP A 53 2.49 -12.00 -6.59
C ASP A 53 3.49 -10.84 -6.78
N ALA A 54 3.82 -10.16 -5.67
CA ALA A 54 4.71 -9.01 -5.69
C ALA A 54 5.75 -9.06 -4.57
N ILE A 55 6.98 -8.70 -4.90
CA ILE A 55 8.11 -8.58 -3.96
C ILE A 55 8.54 -7.12 -3.88
N LEU A 56 8.84 -6.68 -2.66
CA LEU A 56 9.36 -5.34 -2.39
C LEU A 56 10.88 -5.31 -2.61
N ALA A 57 11.33 -4.57 -3.62
CA ALA A 57 12.72 -4.48 -4.06
C ALA A 57 13.18 -3.01 -4.09
N LEU A 58 13.01 -2.28 -2.98
CA LEU A 58 13.39 -0.87 -2.90
C LEU A 58 14.92 -0.73 -2.83
N PRO A 59 15.50 0.31 -3.46
CA PRO A 59 16.93 0.60 -3.34
C PRO A 59 17.32 0.98 -1.90
N THR A 60 16.36 1.42 -1.09
CA THR A 60 16.55 1.87 0.30
C THR A 60 16.43 0.75 1.34
N GLY A 61 16.02 -0.46 0.93
CA GLY A 61 15.85 -1.60 1.84
C GLY A 61 14.56 -2.37 1.61
N ASN A 62 14.10 -3.08 2.65
CA ASN A 62 12.97 -4.02 2.56
C ASN A 62 11.68 -3.46 3.18
N GLU A 63 11.67 -2.16 3.46
CA GLU A 63 10.51 -1.45 4.00
C GLU A 63 10.51 0.00 3.54
N PHE A 64 9.30 0.56 3.43
CA PHE A 64 9.08 1.99 3.34
C PHE A 64 8.18 2.40 4.51
N ARG A 65 8.48 3.54 5.12
CA ARG A 65 7.67 4.08 6.21
C ARG A 65 7.68 5.60 6.20
N GLU A 66 6.49 6.19 6.23
CA GLU A 66 6.30 7.63 6.39
C GLU A 66 5.29 7.92 7.50
N THR A 67 5.66 8.82 8.41
CA THR A 67 4.80 9.23 9.54
C THR A 67 4.12 10.56 9.25
N ASN A 68 2.85 10.67 9.61
CA ASN A 68 2.00 11.83 9.36
C ASN A 68 2.05 12.32 7.89
N PRO A 69 1.89 11.43 6.89
CA PRO A 69 1.97 11.83 5.49
C PRO A 69 0.85 12.81 5.12
N THR A 70 -0.30 12.79 5.78
CA THR A 70 -1.32 13.85 5.62
C THR A 70 -2.20 13.94 6.86
N ALA A 71 -3.04 14.97 6.92
CA ALA A 71 -4.05 15.09 7.97
C ALA A 71 -4.96 13.85 7.99
N GLY A 72 -5.11 13.22 9.16
CA GLY A 72 -5.95 12.03 9.33
C GLY A 72 -5.26 10.68 9.08
N ILE A 73 -4.01 10.69 8.58
CA ILE A 73 -3.20 9.47 8.43
C ILE A 73 -1.99 9.57 9.35
N THR A 74 -1.90 8.64 10.31
CA THR A 74 -0.80 8.65 11.29
C THR A 74 0.48 8.08 10.71
N GLU A 75 0.37 7.09 9.83
CA GLU A 75 1.50 6.38 9.26
C GLU A 75 1.09 5.59 8.02
N VAL A 76 1.97 5.61 7.02
CA VAL A 76 1.95 4.67 5.89
C VAL A 76 3.19 3.81 6.01
N SER A 77 3.02 2.48 6.00
CA SER A 77 4.13 1.54 5.89
C SER A 77 3.89 0.52 4.79
N VAL A 78 4.94 0.24 4.03
CA VAL A 78 4.98 -0.80 3.02
C VAL A 78 6.05 -1.79 3.44
N THR A 79 5.65 -3.03 3.67
CA THR A 79 6.53 -4.08 4.17
C THR A 79 6.31 -5.35 3.38
N GLN A 80 7.37 -6.13 3.19
CA GLN A 80 7.21 -7.49 2.71
C GLN A 80 6.91 -8.41 3.89
N VAL A 81 5.86 -9.21 3.80
CA VAL A 81 5.50 -10.20 4.80
C VAL A 81 5.31 -11.49 4.02
N ASP A 82 6.37 -12.31 3.96
CA ASP A 82 6.51 -13.51 3.10
C ASP A 82 6.71 -13.24 1.57
N ASP A 83 6.48 -14.23 0.70
CA ASP A 83 6.54 -14.05 -0.77
C ASP A 83 5.43 -13.10 -1.28
N SER A 84 4.55 -12.62 -0.38
CA SER A 84 3.57 -11.56 -0.60
C SER A 84 3.98 -10.21 0.03
N THR A 85 3.63 -9.11 -0.64
CA THR A 85 3.86 -7.76 -0.12
C THR A 85 2.63 -7.28 0.66
N ARG A 86 2.78 -6.96 1.95
CA ARG A 86 1.69 -6.41 2.78
C ARG A 86 1.92 -4.91 3.02
N ILE A 87 1.08 -4.08 2.42
CA ILE A 87 1.03 -2.65 2.72
C ILE A 87 0.15 -2.47 3.95
N SER A 88 0.70 -1.94 5.04
CA SER A 88 -0.05 -1.66 6.26
C SER A 88 -0.24 -0.15 6.40
N HIS A 89 -1.46 0.35 6.25
CA HIS A 89 -1.77 1.73 6.67
C HIS A 89 -2.28 1.72 8.11
N LYS A 90 -1.64 2.48 9.02
CA LYS A 90 -2.34 2.91 10.24
C LYS A 90 -3.24 4.08 9.89
N ILE A 91 -4.39 3.75 9.33
CA ILE A 91 -5.49 4.69 9.31
C ILE A 91 -5.90 4.91 10.78
N ALA A 92 -6.16 6.15 11.16
CA ALA A 92 -6.89 6.44 12.37
C ALA A 92 -8.13 7.17 11.87
N ILE A 93 -9.18 6.42 11.52
CA ILE A 93 -10.47 7.02 11.22
C ILE A 93 -11.05 7.48 12.56
N ALA A 94 -10.67 8.68 12.98
CA ALA A 94 -11.47 9.43 13.93
C ALA A 94 -12.74 9.84 13.19
N PHE A 95 -13.81 9.04 13.31
CA PHE A 95 -15.15 9.56 13.13
C PHE A 95 -15.38 10.61 14.23
N CYS A 96 -14.98 11.86 13.98
CA CYS A 96 -15.70 12.96 14.58
C CYS A 96 -17.01 13.07 13.81
N GLN A 97 -18.07 12.40 14.28
CA GLN A 97 -19.42 12.89 14.01
C GLN A 97 -19.53 14.27 14.65
N LYS A 98 -19.01 15.30 13.99
CA LYS A 98 -19.45 16.65 14.27
C LYS A 98 -20.77 16.79 13.54
N ALA A 99 -21.84 16.59 14.30
CA ALA A 99 -23.22 16.77 13.89
C ALA A 99 -23.35 18.02 12.99
N TYR A 100 -23.54 17.81 11.69
CA TYR A 100 -24.19 18.80 10.86
C TYR A 100 -25.68 18.60 11.06
N ARG A 101 -26.28 19.53 11.83
CA ARG A 101 -27.72 19.76 11.78
C ARG A 101 -28.05 20.39 10.43
N ILE A 102 -28.99 19.77 9.73
CA ILE A 102 -29.93 20.48 8.85
C ILE A 102 -30.85 21.36 9.69
#